data_AF-A0A2V9AAB6-F1
#
_entry.id   AF-A0A2V9AAB6-F1
#
_cell.length_a   1.000
_cell.length_b   1.000
_cell.length_c   1.000
_cell.angle_alpha   90.00
_cell.angle_beta   90.00
_cell.angle_gamma   90.00
#
_symmetry.space_group_name_H-M   'P 1'
#
loop_
_entity.id
_entity.type
_entity.pdbx_description
1 polymer ?
#
loop_
_entity_poly.entity_id
_entity_poly.type
_entity_poly.pdbx_seq_one_letter_code
_entity_poly.pdbx_strand_id
1 'polypeptide(L)'
;MKLQIPDDVMFRILGDEAVILNVASGVYFGLDSVGTRMWQLMSEHGSTDKVIEALVDEYEVEEAQVRQDLDNLIRQLSDKGLVTTDATETSPAK
;
A
#
# COMPACT_ATOMS: atom_id res chain seq x y z
N MET A 1 6.86 8.26 -6.11
CA MET A 1 6.47 7.14 -7.02
C MET A 1 4.96 7.03 -7.13
N LYS A 2 4.40 6.82 -8.33
CA LYS A 2 2.95 6.67 -8.53
C LYS A 2 2.46 5.26 -8.19
N LEU A 3 1.30 5.18 -7.55
CA LEU A 3 0.66 3.95 -7.11
C LEU A 3 -0.69 3.78 -7.80
N GLN A 4 -0.99 2.57 -8.24
CA GLN A 4 -2.28 2.21 -8.82
C GLN A 4 -2.79 0.91 -8.21
N ILE A 5 -4.05 0.94 -7.76
CA ILE A 5 -4.76 -0.22 -7.26
C ILE A 5 -5.55 -0.82 -8.44
N PRO A 6 -5.37 -2.10 -8.79
CA PRO A 6 -6.13 -2.74 -9.86
C PRO A 6 -7.63 -2.81 -9.56
N ASP A 7 -8.47 -2.76 -10.60
CA ASP A 7 -9.94 -2.77 -10.46
C ASP A 7 -10.48 -4.06 -9.80
N ASP A 8 -9.76 -5.18 -9.95
CA ASP A 8 -10.09 -6.48 -9.33
C ASP A 8 -9.71 -6.56 -7.85
N VAL A 9 -9.21 -5.47 -7.26
CA VAL A 9 -8.82 -5.44 -5.85
C VAL A 9 -9.90 -4.77 -5.02
N MET A 10 -10.50 -5.56 -4.16
CA MET A 10 -11.48 -5.12 -3.18
C MET A 10 -10.81 -4.87 -1.83
N PHE A 11 -11.27 -3.85 -1.13
CA PHE A 11 -10.81 -3.49 0.20
C PHE A 11 -12.00 -3.37 1.15
N ARG A 12 -11.85 -3.88 2.38
CA ARG A 12 -12.87 -3.79 3.42
C ARG A 12 -12.24 -3.58 4.79
N ILE A 13 -12.76 -2.59 5.51
CA ILE A 13 -12.37 -2.28 6.89
C ILE A 13 -13.18 -3.14 7.86
N LEU A 14 -12.50 -3.70 8.85
CA LEU A 14 -13.05 -4.50 9.93
C LEU A 14 -12.55 -3.94 11.27
N GLY A 15 -13.23 -2.91 11.77
CA GLY A 15 -12.76 -2.17 12.95
C GLY A 15 -11.64 -1.20 12.58
N ASP A 16 -10.49 -1.38 13.21
CA ASP A 16 -9.24 -0.66 12.94
C ASP A 16 -8.34 -1.40 11.93
N GLU A 17 -8.58 -2.68 11.68
CA GLU A 17 -7.88 -3.48 10.69
C GLU A 17 -8.62 -3.48 9.34
N ALA A 18 -7.93 -3.96 8.29
CA ALA A 18 -8.54 -4.11 6.99
C ALA A 18 -8.08 -5.34 6.25
N VAL A 19 -8.87 -5.65 5.23
CA VAL A 19 -8.74 -6.83 4.41
C VAL A 19 -8.76 -6.42 2.96
N ILE A 20 -7.78 -6.91 2.21
CA ILE A 20 -7.67 -6.75 0.78
C ILE A 20 -7.88 -8.11 0.12
N LEU A 21 -8.75 -8.15 -0.88
CA LEU A 21 -9.03 -9.32 -1.69
C LEU A 21 -8.81 -8.97 -3.15
N ASN A 22 -7.89 -9.67 -3.82
CA ASN A 22 -7.85 -9.69 -5.27
C ASN A 22 -8.83 -10.76 -5.77
N VAL A 23 -9.92 -10.35 -6.41
CA VAL A 23 -10.96 -11.29 -6.87
C VAL A 23 -10.52 -12.11 -8.09
N ALA A 24 -9.57 -11.62 -8.87
CA ALA A 24 -9.06 -12.33 -10.04
C ALA A 24 -8.12 -13.49 -9.64
N SER A 25 -7.26 -13.28 -8.64
CA SER A 25 -6.32 -14.31 -8.17
C SER A 25 -6.80 -15.08 -6.94
N GLY A 26 -7.82 -14.59 -6.24
CA GLY A 26 -8.28 -15.13 -4.96
C GLY A 26 -7.33 -14.83 -3.78
N VAL A 27 -6.33 -13.95 -3.97
CA VAL A 27 -5.37 -13.61 -2.93
C VAL A 27 -6.01 -12.73 -1.87
N TYR A 28 -5.83 -13.13 -0.62
CA TYR A 28 -6.27 -12.40 0.56
C TYR A 28 -5.07 -11.85 1.33
N PHE A 29 -5.17 -10.60 1.78
CA PHE A 29 -4.16 -9.95 2.59
C PHE A 29 -4.80 -9.14 3.71
N GLY A 30 -4.35 -9.35 4.95
CA GLY A 30 -4.77 -8.57 6.10
C GLY A 30 -3.81 -7.42 6.36
N LEU A 31 -4.36 -6.29 6.79
CA LEU A 31 -3.64 -5.12 7.24
C LEU A 31 -3.97 -4.87 8.71
N ASP A 32 -2.94 -4.52 9.47
CA ASP A 32 -3.12 -3.95 10.80
C ASP A 32 -3.64 -2.50 10.70
N SER A 33 -3.77 -1.80 11.83
CA SER A 33 -4.29 -0.44 11.86
C SER A 33 -3.45 0.57 11.10
N VAL A 34 -2.12 0.46 11.18
CA VAL A 34 -1.21 1.36 10.48
C VAL A 34 -1.21 1.06 8.98
N GLY A 35 -1.11 -0.21 8.59
CA GLY A 35 -1.19 -0.64 7.20
C GLY A 35 -2.52 -0.28 6.55
N THR A 36 -3.63 -0.34 7.31
CA THR A 36 -4.94 0.13 6.88
C THR A 36 -4.93 1.62 6.57
N ARG A 37 -4.30 2.43 7.42
CA ARG A 37 -4.15 3.86 7.20
C ARG A 37 -3.28 4.16 5.98
N MET A 38 -2.15 3.45 5.84
CA MET A 38 -1.28 3.54 4.66
C MET A 38 -2.07 3.23 3.37
N TRP A 39 -2.87 2.17 3.37
CA TRP A 39 -3.70 1.79 2.23
C TRP A 39 -4.70 2.88 1.84
N GLN A 40 -5.41 3.46 2.81
CA GLN A 40 -6.35 4.55 2.56
C GLN A 40 -5.66 5.73 1.89
N LEU A 41 -4.51 6.17 2.42
CA LEU A 41 -3.74 7.28 1.86
C LEU A 41 -3.21 6.95 0.46
N MET A 42 -2.77 5.71 0.22
CA MET A 42 -2.34 5.25 -1.10
C MET A 42 -3.50 5.33 -2.10
N SER A 43 -4.69 4.89 -1.70
CA SER A 43 -5.90 4.96 -2.54
C SER A 43 -6.38 6.39 -2.78
N GLU A 44 -6.16 7.30 -1.84
CA GLU A 44 -6.59 8.70 -1.93
C GLU A 44 -5.63 9.54 -2.78
N HIS A 45 -4.32 9.40 -2.55
CA HIS A 45 -3.31 10.26 -3.16
C HIS A 45 -2.64 9.67 -4.40
N GLY A 46 -2.57 8.34 -4.53
CA GLY A 46 -1.87 7.66 -5.62
C GLY A 46 -0.37 7.98 -5.70
N SER A 47 0.23 8.51 -4.62
CA SER A 47 1.63 8.93 -4.58
C SER A 47 2.26 8.58 -3.24
N THR A 48 3.37 7.84 -3.27
CA THR A 48 4.17 7.50 -2.08
C THR A 48 4.61 8.73 -1.29
N ASP A 49 5.07 9.79 -1.97
CA ASP A 49 5.59 10.97 -1.28
C ASP A 49 4.47 11.69 -0.49
N LYS A 50 3.24 11.70 -1.01
CA LYS A 50 2.07 12.26 -0.31
C LYS A 50 1.62 11.41 0.86
N VAL A 51 1.70 10.08 0.73
CA VAL A 51 1.42 9.17 1.83
C VAL A 51 2.43 9.36 2.96
N ILE A 52 3.71 9.49 2.63
CA ILE A 52 4.79 9.72 3.61
C ILE A 52 4.57 11.05 4.34
N GLU A 53 4.35 12.15 3.61
CA GLU A 53 4.04 13.46 4.20
C GLU A 53 2.88 13.36 5.20
N ALA A 54 1.77 12.74 4.80
CA ALA A 54 0.59 12.61 5.65
C ALA A 54 0.84 11.77 6.91
N LEU A 55 1.59 10.67 6.80
CA LEU A 55 1.89 9.79 7.95
C LEU A 55 2.88 10.40 8.93
N VAL A 56 3.88 11.14 8.42
CA VAL A 56 4.82 11.89 9.27
C VAL A 56 4.07 12.93 10.08
N ASP A 57 3.16 13.67 9.44
CA ASP A 57 2.36 14.70 10.11
C ASP A 57 1.33 14.09 11.08
N GLU A 58 0.72 12.94 10.76
CA GLU A 58 -0.33 12.30 11.57
C GLU A 58 0.24 11.57 12.80
N TYR A 59 1.39 10.91 12.66
CA TYR A 59 1.97 10.08 13.71
C TYR A 59 3.18 10.72 14.41
N GLU A 60 3.65 11.89 13.96
CA GLU A 60 4.84 12.59 14.49
C GLU A 60 6.10 11.70 14.52
N VAL A 61 6.30 10.90 13.47
CA VAL A 61 7.42 9.95 13.33
C VAL A 61 8.43 10.41 12.28
N GLU A 62 9.61 9.79 12.26
CA GLU A 62 10.64 10.11 11.28
C GLU A 62 10.26 9.66 9.85
N GLU A 63 10.49 10.54 8.88
CA GLU A 63 10.23 10.26 7.45
C GLU A 63 10.94 8.98 6.98
N ALA A 64 12.17 8.76 7.42
CA ALA A 64 12.96 7.58 7.04
C ALA A 64 12.29 6.27 7.47
N GLN A 65 11.69 6.24 8.67
CA GLN A 65 10.97 5.09 9.19
C GLN A 65 9.70 4.84 8.37
N VAL A 66 8.89 5.88 8.15
CA VAL A 66 7.65 5.79 7.35
C VAL A 66 7.95 5.32 5.94
N ARG A 67 8.99 5.87 5.31
CA ARG A 67 9.40 5.49 3.95
C ARG A 67 9.78 4.02 3.89
N GLN A 68 10.56 3.53 4.85
CA GLN A 68 10.95 2.13 4.91
C GLN A 68 9.75 1.20 5.10
N ASP A 69 8.83 1.55 6.00
CA ASP A 69 7.64 0.75 6.27
C ASP A 69 6.68 0.74 5.09
N LEU A 70 6.46 1.90 4.45
CA LEU A 70 5.64 2.04 3.27
C LEU A 70 6.22 1.27 2.08
N ASP A 71 7.52 1.37 1.84
CA ASP A 71 8.20 0.63 0.77
C ASP A 71 8.09 -0.89 0.97
N ASN A 72 8.23 -1.36 2.21
CA ASN A 72 8.04 -2.77 2.56
C ASN A 72 6.60 -3.23 2.33
N LEU A 73 5.62 -2.41 2.67
CA LEU A 73 4.21 -2.71 2.44
C LEU A 73 3.90 -2.76 0.94
N ILE A 74 4.34 -1.76 0.17
CA ILE A 74 4.12 -1.70 -1.28
C ILE A 74 4.73 -2.92 -1.98
N ARG A 75 5.93 -3.33 -1.60
CA ARG A 75 6.56 -4.56 -2.14
C ARG A 75 5.69 -5.79 -1.87
N GLN A 76 5.25 -6.00 -0.63
CA GLN A 76 4.39 -7.14 -0.28
C GLN A 76 3.06 -7.13 -1.04
N LEU A 77 2.46 -5.96 -1.23
CA LEU A 77 1.22 -5.80 -1.98
C LEU A 77 1.45 -6.03 -3.48
N SER A 78 2.56 -5.55 -4.02
CA SER A 78 2.90 -5.70 -5.43
C SER A 78 3.23 -7.14 -5.81
N ASP A 79 3.97 -7.85 -4.95
CA ASP A 79 4.26 -9.29 -5.10
C ASP A 79 2.98 -10.14 -5.13
N LYS A 80 1.90 -9.63 -4.52
CA LYS A 80 0.57 -10.27 -4.46
C LYS A 80 -0.39 -9.78 -5.55
N GLY A 81 0.05 -8.86 -6.42
CA GLY A 81 -0.79 -8.24 -7.44
C GLY A 81 -1.92 -7.37 -6.86
N LEU A 82 -1.74 -6.80 -5.68
CA LEU A 82 -2.70 -5.94 -5.00
C LEU A 82 -2.47 -4.45 -5.31
N VAL A 83 -1.23 -4.08 -5.62
CA VAL A 83 -0.82 -2.73 -6.02
C VAL A 83 0.16 -2.82 -7.16
N THR A 84 0.07 -1.88 -8.09
CA THR A 84 1.06 -1.68 -9.15
C THR A 84 1.74 -0.33 -8.94
N THR A 85 3.03 -0.29 -9.26
CA THR A 85 3.83 0.91 -9.16
C THR A 85 4.27 1.29 -10.56
N ASP A 86 4.10 2.55 -10.91
CA ASP A 86 4.52 3.10 -12.20
C ASP A 86 6.03 3.40 -12.21
N ALA A 87 6.81 2.66 -11.40
CA ALA A 87 8.25 2.71 -11.45
C ALA A 87 8.68 2.08 -12.78
N THR A 88 9.07 2.91 -13.72
CA THR A 88 9.93 2.50 -14.83
C THR A 88 11.11 1.72 -14.25
N GLU A 89 11.13 0.41 -14.49
CA GLU A 89 12.11 -0.62 -14.06
C GLU A 89 12.17 -0.85 -12.53
N THR A 90 11.90 -2.05 -12.00
CA THR A 90 12.78 -3.21 -12.10
C THR A 90 12.09 -4.47 -11.56
N SER A 91 11.90 -5.49 -12.41
CA SER A 91 11.87 -6.89 -11.96
C SER A 91 12.56 -7.74 -13.03
N PRO A 92 13.75 -8.33 -12.76
CA PRO A 92 14.22 -9.43 -13.56
C PRO A 92 13.38 -10.65 -13.15
N ALA A 93 12.71 -11.22 -14.15
CA ALA A 93 12.04 -12.50 -14.07
C ALA A 93 12.92 -13.54 -13.35
N LYS A 94 12.32 -14.32 -12.45
CA LYS A 94 12.90 -15.57 -11.97
C LYS A 94 12.44 -16.72 -12.85
#